data_AF-A0A920DLX2-F1
#
_entry.id   AF-A0A920DLX2-F1
#
_cell.length_a   1.000
_cell.length_b   1.000
_cell.length_c   1.000
_cell.angle_alpha   90.00
_cell.angle_beta   90.00
_cell.angle_gamma   90.00
#
_symmetry.space_group_name_H-M   'P 1'
#
loop_
_entity.id
_entity.type
_entity.pdbx_description
1 polymer ?
#
loop_
_entity_poly.entity_id
_entity_poly.type
_entity_poly.pdbx_seq_one_letter_code
_entity_poly.pdbx_strand_id
1 'polypeptide(L)'
;MGVIMYGIQRGAFSNEAGIGTEALIHGTAKTNNPIKQGFVAMIGPIFDTLLICTATAVVIILSGLWMGDQYSGVSLTAMAFQTFLGSAGIAVVFLCVVFFGISTIFTYSYYGSVCARFLFGPKGQRVYLYIFIATIIFFASISLDSAINIIDGSFAMMAIPTLISSIILAPKVIAEANKFLAR
;
A
#
# COMPACT_ATOMS: atom_id res chain seq x y z
N MET A 1 18.30 6.95 -14.75
CA MET A 1 17.84 7.55 -13.47
C MET A 1 16.33 7.47 -13.26
N GLY A 2 15.48 7.61 -14.30
CA GLY A 2 14.02 7.51 -14.15
C GLY A 2 13.51 6.16 -13.62
N VAL A 3 14.13 5.04 -14.00
CA VAL A 3 13.71 3.69 -13.57
C VAL A 3 13.82 3.48 -12.06
N ILE A 4 14.91 3.96 -11.44
CA ILE A 4 15.11 3.83 -9.98
C ILE A 4 14.09 4.68 -9.23
N MET A 5 13.88 5.93 -9.67
CA MET A 5 12.88 6.82 -9.06
C MET A 5 11.47 6.24 -9.16
N TYR A 6 11.08 5.76 -10.34
CA TYR A 6 9.78 5.15 -10.56
C TYR A 6 9.62 3.84 -9.75
N GLY A 7 10.68 3.03 -9.67
CA GLY A 7 10.71 1.83 -8.85
C GLY A 7 10.53 2.11 -7.35
N ILE A 8 11.22 3.12 -6.82
CA ILE A 8 11.07 3.54 -5.42
C ILE A 8 9.66 4.09 -5.16
N GLN A 9 9.14 4.94 -6.06
CA GLN A 9 7.81 5.51 -5.94
C GLN A 9 6.72 4.43 -5.93
N ARG A 10 6.77 3.48 -6.86
CA ARG A 10 5.79 2.38 -6.93
C ARG A 10 5.98 1.35 -5.81
N GLY A 11 7.22 1.10 -5.40
CA GLY A 11 7.51 0.23 -4.25
C GLY A 11 6.93 0.81 -2.97
N ALA A 12 7.16 2.09 -2.70
CA ALA A 12 6.58 2.79 -1.55
C ALA A 12 5.05 2.88 -1.61
N PHE A 13 4.46 2.94 -2.81
CA PHE A 13 3.02 2.85 -2.98
C PHE A 13 2.47 1.46 -2.59
N SER A 14 3.20 0.40 -2.92
CA SER A 14 2.77 -0.99 -2.65
C SER A 14 2.82 -1.34 -1.17
N ASN A 15 3.95 -1.11 -0.53
CA ASN A 15 4.19 -1.52 0.86
C ASN A 15 4.04 -0.40 1.90
N GLU A 16 3.72 0.82 1.47
CA GLU A 16 3.52 1.99 2.32
C GLU A 16 4.72 2.31 3.26
N ALA A 17 5.92 1.88 2.87
CA ALA A 17 7.13 2.06 3.67
C ALA A 17 7.43 3.55 3.88
N GLY A 18 7.51 3.95 5.14
CA GLY A 18 7.79 5.34 5.52
C GLY A 18 6.58 6.29 5.43
N ILE A 19 5.40 5.81 5.05
CA ILE A 19 4.16 6.60 4.99
C ILE A 19 3.49 6.69 6.37
N GLY A 20 3.65 5.67 7.22
CA GLY A 20 3.25 5.69 8.64
C GLY A 20 1.87 5.05 8.93
N THR A 21 1.19 4.61 7.88
CA THR A 21 -0.09 3.90 7.92
C THR A 21 0.03 2.53 8.58
N GLU A 22 1.08 1.75 8.29
CA GLU A 22 1.31 0.47 8.99
C GLU A 22 1.48 0.66 10.50
N ALA A 23 2.26 1.67 10.92
CA ALA A 23 2.46 1.96 12.33
C ALA A 23 1.15 2.32 13.05
N LEU A 24 0.23 3.01 12.37
CA LEU A 24 -1.11 3.30 12.88
C LEU A 24 -1.88 2.02 13.20
N ILE A 25 -1.93 1.06 12.26
CA ILE A 25 -2.68 -0.19 12.46
C ILE A 25 -2.03 -1.08 13.51
N HIS A 26 -0.74 -1.33 13.37
CA HIS A 26 -0.03 -2.20 14.30
C HIS A 26 0.00 -1.62 15.71
N GLY A 27 -0.12 -0.29 15.86
CA GLY A 27 -0.30 0.38 17.15
C GLY A 27 -1.67 0.13 17.82
N THR A 28 -2.70 -0.25 17.06
CA THR A 28 -4.02 -0.64 17.61
C THR A 28 -4.11 -2.11 18.01
N ALA A 29 -3.10 -2.91 17.64
CA ALA A 29 -3.09 -4.34 17.94
C ALA A 29 -3.00 -4.59 19.46
N LYS A 30 -3.81 -5.54 19.95
CA LYS A 30 -3.73 -6.00 21.33
C LYS A 30 -2.50 -6.88 21.51
N THR A 31 -1.37 -6.25 21.80
CA THR A 31 -0.09 -6.92 22.07
C THR A 31 0.46 -6.52 23.44
N ASN A 32 1.06 -7.47 24.14
CA ASN A 32 1.78 -7.21 25.38
C ASN A 32 3.22 -6.72 25.11
N ASN A 33 3.67 -6.75 23.86
CA ASN A 33 5.00 -6.32 23.48
C ASN A 33 5.00 -5.61 22.10
N PRO A 34 5.33 -4.31 22.06
CA PRO A 34 5.34 -3.55 20.82
C PRO A 34 6.44 -4.00 19.84
N ILE A 35 7.58 -4.50 20.34
CA ILE A 35 8.68 -4.99 19.49
C ILE A 35 8.27 -6.25 18.73
N LYS A 36 7.57 -7.19 19.39
CA LYS A 36 7.02 -8.38 18.72
C LYS A 36 6.08 -7.97 17.57
N GLN A 37 5.22 -6.98 17.81
CA GLN A 37 4.30 -6.51 16.80
C GLN A 37 5.00 -5.75 15.67
N GLY A 38 6.10 -5.06 15.97
CA GLY A 38 6.98 -4.47 14.96
C GLY A 38 7.56 -5.53 14.01
N PHE A 39 8.04 -6.66 14.53
CA PHE A 39 8.50 -7.77 13.67
C PHE A 39 7.40 -8.34 12.79
N VAL A 40 6.16 -8.43 13.30
CA VAL A 40 5.01 -8.86 12.49
C VAL A 40 4.71 -7.85 11.38
N ALA A 41 4.79 -6.54 11.67
CA ALA A 41 4.61 -5.50 10.65
C ALA A 41 5.65 -5.62 9.52
N MET A 42 6.92 -5.86 9.87
CA MET A 42 8.01 -6.00 8.89
C MET A 42 7.83 -7.17 7.91
N ILE A 43 6.96 -8.12 8.20
CA ILE A 43 6.65 -9.24 7.31
C ILE A 43 5.76 -8.81 6.13
N GLY A 44 4.94 -7.75 6.28
CA GLY A 44 4.05 -7.25 5.24
C GLY A 44 4.76 -6.97 3.91
N PRO A 45 5.80 -6.13 3.89
CA PRO A 45 6.56 -5.81 2.69
C PRO A 45 7.25 -7.02 2.02
N ILE A 46 7.57 -8.08 2.78
CA ILE A 46 8.17 -9.30 2.24
C ILE A 46 7.16 -10.03 1.33
N PHE A 47 5.93 -10.20 1.81
CA PHE A 47 4.91 -10.88 1.03
C PHE A 47 4.41 -10.00 -0.13
N ASP A 48 4.12 -8.74 0.13
CA ASP A 48 3.58 -7.83 -0.88
C ASP A 48 4.60 -7.53 -2.00
N THR A 49 5.74 -6.94 -1.65
CA THR A 49 6.69 -6.44 -2.66
C THR A 49 7.67 -7.51 -3.13
N LEU A 50 8.26 -8.27 -2.20
CA LEU A 50 9.35 -9.18 -2.55
C LEU A 50 8.85 -10.47 -3.18
N LEU A 51 7.70 -11.00 -2.75
CA LEU A 51 7.12 -12.22 -3.32
C LEU A 51 6.08 -11.91 -4.40
N ILE A 52 5.00 -11.19 -4.07
CA ILE A 52 3.85 -11.02 -4.98
C ILE A 52 4.18 -10.07 -6.15
N CYS A 53 4.69 -8.87 -5.89
CA CYS A 53 5.04 -7.93 -6.97
C CYS A 53 6.17 -8.49 -7.86
N THR A 54 7.17 -9.16 -7.28
CA THR A 54 8.26 -9.77 -8.05
C THR A 54 7.74 -10.91 -8.93
N ALA A 55 6.90 -11.81 -8.40
CA ALA A 55 6.29 -12.86 -9.20
C ALA A 55 5.47 -12.29 -10.37
N THR A 56 4.68 -11.24 -10.10
CA THR A 56 3.89 -10.54 -11.11
C THR A 56 4.78 -9.91 -12.19
N ALA A 57 5.86 -9.24 -11.78
CA ALA A 57 6.83 -8.63 -12.69
C ALA A 57 7.52 -9.67 -13.58
N VAL A 58 7.90 -10.83 -13.02
CA VAL A 58 8.50 -11.94 -13.78
C VAL A 58 7.52 -12.45 -14.84
N VAL A 59 6.25 -12.66 -14.49
CA VAL A 59 5.23 -13.08 -15.47
C VAL A 59 5.07 -12.04 -16.59
N ILE A 60 5.03 -10.75 -16.25
CA ILE A 60 4.95 -9.67 -17.25
C ILE A 60 6.17 -9.67 -18.16
N ILE A 61 7.38 -9.77 -17.62
CA ILE A 61 8.63 -9.78 -18.39
C ILE A 61 8.67 -10.98 -19.34
N LEU A 62 8.37 -12.18 -18.84
CA LEU A 62 8.38 -13.41 -19.63
C LEU A 62 7.33 -13.42 -20.74
N SER A 63 6.21 -12.70 -20.56
CA SER A 63 5.16 -12.61 -21.59
C SER A 63 5.59 -11.82 -22.83
N GLY A 64 6.60 -10.95 -22.71
CA GLY A 64 7.06 -10.06 -23.79
C GLY A 64 6.08 -8.93 -24.15
N LEU A 65 4.88 -8.90 -23.58
CA LEU A 65 3.83 -7.92 -23.91
C LEU A 65 4.15 -6.50 -23.44
N TRP A 66 5.05 -6.35 -22.47
CA TRP A 66 5.48 -5.05 -21.94
C TRP A 66 6.27 -4.19 -22.93
N MET A 67 6.73 -4.77 -24.05
CA MET A 67 7.49 -4.06 -25.09
C MET A 67 6.61 -3.29 -26.08
N GLY A 68 5.30 -3.55 -26.10
CA GLY A 68 4.35 -2.87 -26.96
C GLY A 68 3.44 -1.92 -26.19
N ASP A 69 2.91 -0.90 -26.87
CA ASP A 69 2.03 0.11 -26.26
C ASP A 69 0.54 -0.28 -26.26
N GLN A 70 0.22 -1.55 -26.54
CA GLN A 70 -1.16 -2.01 -26.72
C GLN A 70 -1.90 -2.20 -25.39
N TYR A 71 -1.19 -2.53 -24.31
CA TYR A 71 -1.77 -2.85 -23.01
C TYR A 71 -1.07 -2.07 -21.90
N SER A 72 -1.84 -1.60 -20.92
CA SER A 72 -1.34 -0.84 -19.78
C SER A 72 -2.03 -1.21 -18.47
N GLY A 73 -1.32 -0.99 -17.34
CA GLY A 73 -1.84 -1.24 -16.00
C GLY A 73 -2.35 -2.69 -15.82
N VAL A 74 -3.57 -2.82 -15.28
CA VAL A 74 -4.19 -4.13 -15.00
C VAL A 74 -4.40 -4.95 -16.27
N SER A 75 -4.67 -4.30 -17.42
CA SER A 75 -4.86 -5.02 -18.69
C SER A 75 -3.58 -5.73 -19.15
N LEU A 76 -2.42 -5.11 -18.96
CA LEU A 76 -1.12 -5.72 -19.26
C LEU A 76 -0.90 -6.98 -18.40
N THR A 77 -1.19 -6.90 -17.11
CA THR A 77 -1.07 -8.05 -16.20
C THR A 77 -2.02 -9.18 -16.60
N ALA A 78 -3.28 -8.87 -16.90
CA ALA A 78 -4.27 -9.87 -17.29
C ALA A 78 -3.85 -10.60 -18.58
N MET A 79 -3.37 -9.86 -19.59
CA MET A 79 -2.89 -10.45 -20.84
C MET A 79 -1.60 -11.25 -20.65
N ALA A 80 -0.68 -10.78 -19.80
CA ALA A 80 0.54 -11.52 -19.48
C ALA A 80 0.23 -12.87 -18.82
N PHE A 81 -0.72 -12.91 -17.87
CA PHE A 81 -1.17 -14.16 -17.26
C PHE A 81 -1.93 -15.04 -18.25
N GLN A 82 -2.67 -14.44 -19.20
CA GLN A 82 -3.33 -15.21 -20.27
C GLN A 82 -2.33 -15.98 -21.13
N THR A 83 -1.15 -15.42 -21.42
CA THR A 83 -0.11 -16.08 -22.22
C THR A 83 0.32 -17.42 -21.62
N PHE A 84 0.35 -17.53 -20.29
CA PHE A 84 0.83 -18.74 -19.60
C PHE A 84 -0.28 -19.64 -19.06
N LEU A 85 -1.41 -19.08 -18.63
CA LEU A 85 -2.52 -19.81 -18.00
C LEU A 85 -3.79 -19.86 -18.87
N GLY A 86 -3.78 -19.30 -20.08
CA GLY A 86 -4.96 -19.21 -20.94
C GLY A 86 -6.07 -18.36 -20.33
N SER A 87 -7.33 -18.69 -20.64
CA SER A 87 -8.50 -17.94 -20.12
C SER A 87 -8.61 -17.97 -18.59
N ALA A 88 -8.08 -19.01 -17.94
CA ALA A 88 -8.01 -19.08 -16.48
C ALA A 88 -7.12 -17.98 -15.88
N GLY A 89 -6.06 -17.55 -16.59
CA GLY A 89 -5.18 -16.47 -16.15
C GLY A 89 -5.92 -15.14 -15.98
N ILE A 90 -6.80 -14.80 -16.93
CA ILE A 90 -7.63 -13.59 -16.86
C ILE A 90 -8.58 -13.66 -15.65
N ALA A 91 -9.24 -14.80 -15.45
CA ALA A 91 -10.19 -14.98 -14.35
C ALA A 91 -9.50 -14.85 -12.98
N VAL A 92 -8.30 -15.41 -12.82
CA VAL A 92 -7.51 -15.30 -11.58
C VAL A 92 -7.11 -13.85 -11.32
N VAL A 93 -6.56 -13.15 -12.31
CA VAL A 93 -6.17 -11.73 -12.16
C VAL A 93 -7.38 -10.87 -11.82
N PHE A 94 -8.54 -11.11 -12.46
CA PHE A 94 -9.77 -10.40 -12.14
C PHE A 94 -10.19 -10.59 -10.68
N LEU A 95 -10.20 -11.83 -10.18
CA LEU A 95 -10.50 -12.11 -8.78
C LEU A 95 -9.51 -11.43 -7.83
N CYS A 96 -8.20 -11.50 -8.13
CA CYS A 96 -7.18 -10.82 -7.34
C CYS A 96 -7.42 -9.31 -7.26
N VAL A 97 -7.71 -8.66 -8.40
CA VAL A 97 -7.96 -7.21 -8.46
C VAL A 97 -9.20 -6.84 -7.65
N VAL A 98 -10.27 -7.63 -7.72
CA VAL A 98 -11.48 -7.39 -6.92
C VAL A 98 -11.17 -7.51 -5.41
N PHE A 99 -10.52 -8.59 -4.97
CA PHE A 99 -10.23 -8.78 -3.55
C PHE A 99 -9.22 -7.76 -3.01
N PHE A 100 -8.14 -7.51 -3.74
CA PHE A 100 -7.13 -6.53 -3.34
C PHE A 100 -7.72 -5.12 -3.34
N GLY A 101 -8.43 -4.71 -4.39
CA GLY A 101 -9.08 -3.40 -4.45
C GLY A 101 -10.06 -3.18 -3.29
N ILE A 102 -10.91 -4.17 -3.00
CA ILE A 102 -11.85 -4.09 -1.87
C ILE A 102 -11.10 -3.98 -0.53
N SER A 103 -10.06 -4.79 -0.32
CA SER A 103 -9.26 -4.72 0.92
C SER A 103 -8.61 -3.35 1.10
N THR A 104 -8.08 -2.75 0.04
CA THR A 104 -7.48 -1.40 0.08
C THR A 104 -8.54 -0.35 0.39
N ILE A 105 -9.72 -0.40 -0.24
CA ILE A 105 -10.81 0.55 0.02
C ILE A 105 -11.21 0.52 1.50
N PHE A 106 -11.41 -0.67 2.08
CA PHE A 106 -11.76 -0.77 3.51
C PHE A 106 -10.63 -0.29 4.42
N THR A 107 -9.40 -0.64 4.09
CA THR A 107 -8.21 -0.26 4.85
C THR A 107 -8.05 1.27 4.89
N TYR A 108 -8.13 1.94 3.74
CA TYR A 108 -8.04 3.40 3.67
C TYR A 108 -9.23 4.12 4.32
N SER A 109 -10.43 3.55 4.21
CA SER A 109 -11.60 4.04 4.93
C SER A 109 -11.34 4.04 6.44
N TYR A 110 -10.75 2.96 6.96
CA TYR A 110 -10.39 2.86 8.36
C TYR A 110 -9.28 3.86 8.74
N TYR A 111 -8.18 3.92 7.99
CA TYR A 111 -7.04 4.81 8.25
C TYR A 111 -7.50 6.25 8.40
N GLY A 112 -8.22 6.76 7.41
CA GLY A 112 -8.69 8.13 7.43
C GLY A 112 -9.77 8.37 8.49
N SER A 113 -10.58 7.37 8.84
CA SER A 113 -11.54 7.50 9.94
C SER A 113 -10.86 7.68 11.30
N VAL A 114 -9.73 6.98 11.54
CA VAL A 114 -8.93 7.13 12.76
C VAL A 114 -8.25 8.50 12.79
N CYS A 115 -7.67 8.95 11.68
CA CYS A 115 -7.08 10.27 11.56
C CYS A 115 -8.11 11.40 11.75
N ALA A 116 -9.29 11.28 11.12
CA ALA A 116 -10.38 12.25 11.27
C ALA A 116 -10.93 12.27 12.70
N ARG A 117 -11.00 11.10 13.36
CA ARG A 117 -11.37 11.02 14.79
C ARG A 117 -10.35 11.71 15.67
N PHE A 118 -9.06 11.55 15.40
CA PHE A 118 -7.98 12.21 16.14
C PHE A 118 -8.07 13.73 16.02
N LEU A 119 -8.32 14.26 14.83
CA LEU A 119 -8.33 15.71 14.58
C LEU A 119 -9.65 16.40 14.95
N PHE A 120 -10.79 15.76 14.69
CA PHE A 120 -12.13 16.38 14.77
C PHE A 120 -13.10 15.63 15.69
N GLY A 121 -12.62 14.63 16.43
CA GLY A 121 -13.42 13.82 17.35
C GLY A 121 -14.43 12.88 16.67
N PRO A 122 -15.36 12.28 17.43
CA PRO A 122 -16.29 11.26 16.94
C PRO A 122 -17.26 11.74 15.85
N LYS A 123 -17.56 13.04 15.81
CA LYS A 123 -18.41 13.63 14.74
C LYS A 123 -17.66 13.72 13.42
N GLY A 124 -16.40 14.15 13.45
CA GLY A 124 -15.56 14.22 12.25
C GLY A 124 -15.29 12.87 11.62
N GLN A 125 -15.16 11.80 12.43
CA GLN A 125 -15.09 10.42 11.93
C GLN A 125 -16.29 10.05 11.04
N ARG A 126 -17.50 10.38 11.48
CA ARG A 126 -18.73 10.09 10.70
C ARG A 126 -18.77 10.89 9.41
N VAL A 127 -18.42 12.18 9.46
CA VAL A 127 -18.36 13.03 8.27
C VAL A 127 -17.33 12.50 7.27
N TYR A 128 -16.15 12.08 7.75
CA TYR A 128 -15.11 11.49 6.91
C TYR A 128 -15.62 10.27 6.13
N LEU A 129 -16.37 9.36 6.76
CA LEU A 129 -16.89 8.16 6.09
C LEU A 129 -17.83 8.52 4.92
N TYR A 130 -18.69 9.53 5.07
CA TYR A 130 -19.53 10.01 3.98
C TYR A 130 -18.72 10.63 2.84
N ILE A 131 -17.71 11.44 3.19
CA ILE A 131 -16.78 12.01 2.20
C ILE A 131 -16.02 10.90 1.47
N PHE A 132 -15.52 9.90 2.20
CA PHE A 132 -14.78 8.78 1.63
C PHE A 132 -15.60 8.02 0.58
N ILE A 133 -16.88 7.73 0.87
CA ILE A 133 -17.78 7.10 -0.11
C ILE A 133 -17.93 7.97 -1.37
N ALA A 134 -18.08 9.28 -1.22
CA ALA A 134 -18.14 10.20 -2.37
C ALA A 134 -16.83 10.20 -3.18
N THR A 135 -15.68 10.11 -2.51
CA THR A 135 -14.38 10.06 -3.20
C THR A 135 -14.22 8.79 -4.04
N ILE A 136 -14.82 7.65 -3.67
CA ILE A 136 -14.77 6.44 -4.49
C ILE A 136 -15.38 6.70 -5.87
N ILE A 137 -16.54 7.36 -5.92
CA ILE A 137 -17.23 7.71 -7.18
C ILE A 137 -16.38 8.69 -7.99
N PHE A 138 -15.76 9.67 -7.31
CA PHE A 138 -14.88 10.64 -7.94
C PHE A 138 -13.64 9.98 -8.56
N PHE A 139 -12.94 9.12 -7.82
CA PHE A 139 -11.75 8.42 -8.31
C PHE A 139 -12.07 7.40 -9.41
N ALA A 140 -13.28 6.83 -9.42
CA ALA A 140 -13.76 6.00 -10.53
C ALA A 140 -14.03 6.79 -11.82
N SER A 141 -14.14 8.12 -11.75
CA SER A 141 -14.50 8.99 -12.87
C SER A 141 -13.32 9.73 -13.50
N ILE A 142 -12.13 9.67 -12.91
CA ILE A 142 -10.91 10.33 -13.41
C ILE A 142 -9.96 9.33 -14.07
N SER A 143 -8.98 9.85 -14.83
CA SER A 143 -7.96 8.99 -15.43
C SER A 143 -7.03 8.37 -14.36
N LEU A 144 -6.50 7.19 -14.69
CA LEU A 144 -5.60 6.44 -13.81
C LEU A 144 -4.33 7.25 -13.48
N ASP A 145 -3.76 7.96 -14.45
CA ASP A 145 -2.59 8.82 -14.25
C ASP A 145 -2.88 9.98 -13.30
N SER A 146 -4.04 10.63 -13.44
CA SER A 146 -4.45 11.71 -12.52
C SER A 146 -4.69 11.18 -11.12
N ALA A 147 -5.34 10.02 -10.97
CA ALA A 147 -5.55 9.38 -9.68
C ALA A 147 -4.23 9.09 -8.96
N ILE A 148 -3.28 8.49 -9.70
CA ILE A 148 -1.92 8.22 -9.23
C ILE A 148 -1.22 9.49 -8.76
N ASN A 149 -1.24 10.56 -9.57
CA ASN A 149 -0.53 11.80 -9.23
C ASN A 149 -1.08 12.46 -7.95
N ILE A 150 -2.40 12.37 -7.72
CA ILE A 150 -3.04 12.87 -6.49
C ILE A 150 -2.58 12.04 -5.28
N ILE A 151 -2.51 10.71 -5.42
CA ILE A 151 -2.10 9.83 -4.32
C ILE A 151 -0.61 10.01 -4.02
N ASP A 152 0.24 10.09 -5.04
CA ASP A 152 1.68 10.32 -4.87
C ASP A 152 1.96 11.63 -4.14
N GLY A 153 1.24 12.70 -4.47
CA GLY A 153 1.32 13.97 -3.74
C GLY A 153 0.86 13.83 -2.28
N SER A 154 -0.19 13.06 -2.03
CA SER A 154 -0.71 12.79 -0.68
C SER A 154 0.30 11.99 0.15
N PHE A 155 0.91 10.96 -0.43
CA PHE A 155 1.93 10.12 0.20
C PHE A 155 3.19 10.92 0.50
N ALA A 156 3.61 11.80 -0.40
CA ALA A 156 4.74 12.69 -0.15
C ALA A 156 4.49 13.59 1.07
N MET A 157 3.28 14.15 1.21
CA MET A 157 2.92 14.95 2.40
C MET A 157 2.89 14.14 3.68
N MET A 158 2.49 12.86 3.64
CA MET A 158 2.47 11.97 4.81
C MET A 158 3.88 11.47 5.18
N ALA A 159 4.72 11.20 4.20
CA ALA A 159 6.07 10.66 4.40
C ALA A 159 6.96 11.62 5.20
N ILE A 160 6.88 12.92 4.95
CA ILE A 160 7.72 13.93 5.61
C ILE A 160 7.59 13.88 7.15
N PRO A 161 6.39 14.09 7.76
CA PRO A 161 6.25 14.05 9.21
C PRO A 161 6.52 12.65 9.79
N THR A 162 6.14 11.59 9.07
CA THR A 162 6.39 10.21 9.52
C THR A 162 7.88 9.89 9.59
N LEU A 163 8.66 10.25 8.57
CA LEU A 163 10.10 10.00 8.56
C LEU A 163 10.81 10.83 9.63
N ILE A 164 10.44 12.10 9.80
CA ILE A 164 11.02 12.95 10.86
C ILE A 164 10.75 12.34 12.24
N SER A 165 9.49 11.98 12.53
CA SER A 165 9.13 11.38 13.82
C SER A 165 9.82 10.03 14.04
N SER A 166 9.94 9.20 13.02
CA SER A 166 10.65 7.92 13.06
C SER A 166 12.13 8.10 13.40
N ILE A 167 12.83 9.04 12.76
CA ILE A 167 14.24 9.33 13.03
C ILE A 167 14.45 9.80 14.48
N ILE A 168 13.57 10.67 14.98
CA ILE A 168 13.62 11.17 16.36
C ILE A 168 13.38 10.04 17.38
N LEU A 169 12.46 9.11 17.06
CA LEU A 169 12.10 7.99 17.95
C LEU A 169 13.01 6.76 17.81
N ALA A 170 13.79 6.67 16.73
CA ALA A 170 14.73 5.58 16.45
C ALA A 170 15.58 5.14 17.66
N PRO A 171 16.25 6.04 18.42
CA PRO A 171 17.07 5.60 19.56
C PRO A 171 16.25 4.91 20.66
N LYS A 172 15.00 5.31 20.87
CA LYS A 172 14.10 4.66 21.85
C LYS A 172 13.69 3.28 21.38
N VAL A 173 13.34 3.15 20.10
CA VAL A 173 12.96 1.86 19.49
C VAL A 173 14.12 0.87 19.55
N ILE A 174 15.35 1.32 19.21
CA ILE A 174 16.56 0.48 19.27
C ILE A 174 16.83 0.02 20.70
N ALA A 175 16.71 0.90 21.70
CA ALA A 175 16.91 0.54 23.09
C ALA A 175 15.93 -0.54 23.57
N GLU A 176 14.64 -0.41 23.23
CA GLU A 176 13.62 -1.41 23.59
C GLU A 176 13.77 -2.72 22.80
N ALA A 177 14.18 -2.64 21.52
CA ALA A 177 14.48 -3.82 20.71
C ALA A 177 15.65 -4.63 21.29
N ASN A 178 16.73 -3.97 21.70
CA ASN A 178 17.88 -4.64 22.32
C ASN A 178 17.51 -5.30 23.65
N LYS A 179 16.71 -4.65 24.50
CA LYS A 179 16.20 -5.26 25.73
C LYS A 179 15.35 -6.50 25.45
N PHE A 180 14.57 -6.48 24.38
CA PHE A 180 13.73 -7.60 23.99
C PHE A 180 14.55 -8.78 23.46
N LEU A 181 15.58 -8.52 22.64
CA LEU A 181 16.46 -9.55 22.07
C LEU A 181 17.43 -10.14 23.09
N ALA A 182 17.73 -9.42 24.18
CA ALA A 182 18.57 -9.91 25.27
C ALA A 182 17.82 -10.80 26.28
N ARG A 183 16.51 -11.01 26.12
CA ARG A 183 15.68 -11.91 26.94
C ARG A 183 15.48 -13.24 26.23
#